data_AF-A0ABD5CFF6-F1
#
_entry.id   AF-A0ABD5CFF6-F1
#
_cell.length_a   1.000
_cell.length_b   1.000
_cell.length_c   1.000
_cell.angle_alpha   90.00
_cell.angle_beta   90.00
_cell.angle_gamma   90.00
#
_symmetry.space_group_name_H-M   'P 1'
#
loop_
_entity.id
_entity.type
_entity.pdbx_description
1 polymer ?
#
loop_
_entity_poly.entity_id
_entity_poly.type
_entity_poly.pdbx_seq_one_letter_code
_entity_poly.pdbx_strand_id
1 'polypeptide(L)' 'MKFTAVEHPFGTIKAWMGATHFLTRTIERVSTEMSLHVLAYNMKRVIKLLGSETVMKAMRA' A
#
# COMPACT_ATOMS: atom_id res chain seq x y z
N MET A 1 -5.15 -6.62 -20.50
CA MET A 1 -4.70 -6.51 -19.10
C MET A 1 -3.41 -5.69 -19.09
N LYS A 2 -3.43 -4.43 -18.63
CA LYS A 2 -2.26 -3.53 -18.70
C LYS A 2 -1.40 -3.70 -17.45
N PHE A 3 -0.36 -4.54 -17.52
CA PHE A 3 0.59 -4.81 -16.43
C PHE A 3 1.24 -3.52 -15.86
N THR A 4 1.38 -2.48 -16.68
CA THR A 4 1.93 -1.17 -16.30
C THR A 4 1.19 -0.48 -15.14
N ALA A 5 -0.11 -0.75 -14.93
CA ALA A 5 -0.87 -0.13 -13.85
C ALA A 5 -0.53 -0.70 -12.45
N VAL A 6 -0.03 -1.94 -12.38
CA VAL A 6 0.32 -2.64 -11.14
C VAL A 6 1.82 -2.71 -10.90
N GLU A 7 2.64 -2.70 -11.96
CA GLU A 7 4.10 -2.63 -11.87
C GLU A 7 4.58 -1.36 -11.15
N HIS A 8 4.02 -0.20 -11.51
CA HIS A 8 4.40 1.08 -10.92
C HIS A 8 4.11 1.19 -9.40
N PRO A 9 2.93 0.80 -8.89
CA PRO A 9 2.69 0.77 -7.44
C PRO A 9 3.57 -0.27 -6.73
N PHE A 10 3.84 -1.43 -7.35
CA PHE A 10 4.77 -2.41 -6.78
C PHE A 10 6.19 -1.85 -6.61
N GLY A 11 6.72 -1.16 -7.62
CA GLY A 11 8.02 -0.49 -7.55
C GLY A 11 8.04 0.61 -6.47
N THR A 12 6.95 1.37 -6.35
CA THR A 12 6.82 2.41 -5.31
C THR A 12 6.80 1.82 -3.91
N ILE A 13 6.03 0.75 -3.69
CA ILE A 13 5.94 0.06 -2.40
C ILE A 13 7.30 -0.50 -2.00
N LYS A 14 8.00 -1.18 -2.93
CA LYS A 14 9.35 -1.71 -2.68
C LYS A 14 10.36 -0.61 -2.35
N ALA A 15 10.31 0.52 -3.06
CA ALA A 15 11.16 1.66 -2.76
C ALA A 15 10.89 2.24 -1.36
N TRP A 16 9.62 2.28 -0.94
CA TRP A 16 9.19 2.77 0.37
C TRP A 16 9.50 1.83 1.53
N MET A 17 9.47 0.52 1.29
CA MET A 17 9.89 -0.49 2.26
C MET A 17 11.39 -0.35 2.62
N GLY A 18 12.17 0.35 1.79
CA GLY A 18 13.60 0.52 1.98
C GLY A 18 14.39 -0.77 1.71
N ALA A 19 15.72 -0.67 1.74
CA ALA A 19 16.61 -1.84 1.67
C ALA A 19 16.62 -2.65 2.99
N THR A 20 15.74 -2.33 3.93
CA THR A 20 15.62 -2.97 5.24
C THR A 20 14.88 -4.29 5.11
N HIS A 21 15.38 -5.32 5.79
CA HIS A 21 14.74 -6.62 5.86
C HIS A 21 13.37 -6.51 6.55
N PHE A 22 12.44 -7.41 6.21
CA PHE A 22 11.17 -7.55 6.94
C PHE A 22 11.42 -7.62 8.45
N LEU A 23 10.56 -6.99 9.23
CA LEU A 23 10.72 -6.88 10.68
C LEU A 23 10.41 -8.21 11.37
N THR A 24 9.57 -9.03 10.75
CA THR A 24 9.15 -10.34 11.23
C THR A 24 9.85 -11.47 10.50
N ARG A 25 9.86 -12.63 11.18
CA ARG A 25 10.32 -13.91 10.64
C ARG A 25 9.11 -14.82 10.50
N THR A 26 9.09 -15.65 9.46
CA THR A 26 7.97 -16.51 8.95
C THR A 26 7.10 -15.86 7.86
N ILE A 27 6.67 -16.69 6.87
CA ILE A 27 5.94 -16.25 5.68
C ILE A 27 4.61 -15.57 6.05
N GLU A 28 3.89 -16.11 7.02
CA GLU A 28 2.60 -15.55 7.45
C GLU A 28 2.74 -14.10 7.95
N ARG A 29 3.74 -13.84 8.78
CA ARG A 29 3.99 -12.50 9.34
C ARG A 29 4.54 -11.53 8.30
N VAL A 30 5.43 -12.02 7.42
CA VAL A 30 5.95 -11.26 6.28
C VAL A 30 4.83 -10.88 5.29
N SER A 31 3.87 -11.78 5.06
CA SER A 31 2.70 -11.51 4.23
C SER A 31 1.82 -10.42 4.84
N THR A 32 1.67 -10.41 6.16
CA THR A 32 0.96 -9.34 6.88
C THR A 32 1.68 -7.99 6.74
N GLU A 33 3.01 -7.96 6.89
CA GLU A 33 3.80 -6.73 6.65
C GLU A 33 3.62 -6.21 5.22
N MET A 34 3.74 -7.09 4.23
CA MET A 34 3.53 -6.72 2.83
C MET A 34 2.11 -6.19 2.59
N SER A 35 1.11 -6.80 3.22
CA SER A 35 -0.30 -6.37 3.12
C SER A 35 -0.51 -4.98 3.73
N LEU A 36 0.14 -4.68 4.85
CA LEU A 36 0.09 -3.35 5.47
C LEU A 36 0.75 -2.28 4.58
N HIS A 37 1.87 -2.59 3.92
CA HIS A 37 2.50 -1.67 2.97
C HIS A 37 1.60 -1.38 1.76
N VAL A 38 0.96 -2.41 1.21
CA VAL A 38 -0.03 -2.25 0.12
C VAL A 38 -1.20 -1.39 0.58
N LEU A 39 -1.73 -1.64 1.78
CA LEU A 39 -2.83 -0.86 2.35
C LEU A 39 -2.43 0.62 2.52
N ALA A 40 -1.25 0.90 3.08
CA ALA A 40 -0.76 2.26 3.26
C ALA A 40 -0.59 2.99 1.92
N TYR A 41 -0.05 2.31 0.90
CA TYR A 41 0.03 2.86 -0.46
C TYR A 41 -1.36 3.17 -1.03
N ASN A 42 -2.30 2.24 -0.90
CA ASN A 42 -3.66 2.41 -1.39
C ASN A 42 -4.36 3.59 -0.70
N MET A 43 -4.23 3.73 0.62
CA MET A 43 -4.78 4.88 1.35
C MET A 43 -4.17 6.19 0.87
N LYS A 44 -2.85 6.27 0.72
CA LYS A 44 -2.20 7.47 0.19
C LYS A 44 -2.68 7.81 -1.22
N ARG A 45 -2.82 6.79 -2.08
CA ARG A 45 -3.30 6.95 -3.46
C ARG A 45 -4.73 7.45 -3.50
N VAL A 46 -5.62 6.85 -2.70
CA VAL A 46 -7.03 7.21 -2.63
C VAL A 46 -7.21 8.63 -2.08
N ILE A 47 -6.48 9.00 -1.04
CA ILE A 47 -6.48 10.39 -0.52
C ILE A 47 -5.96 11.36 -1.58
N LYS A 48 -4.91 11.01 -2.33
CA LYS A 48 -4.38 11.86 -3.41
C LYS A 48 -5.36 12.04 -4.57
N LEU A 49 -6.20 11.04 -4.87
CA LEU A 49 -7.13 11.07 -5.99
C LEU A 49 -8.48 11.71 -5.62
N LEU A 50 -8.99 11.45 -4.41
CA LEU A 50 -10.35 11.83 -4.00
C LEU A 50 -10.40 12.92 -2.93
N GLY A 51 -9.27 13.24 -2.30
CA GLY A 51 -9.20 14.15 -1.14
C GLY A 51 -9.54 13.45 0.17
N SER A 52 -9.02 13.98 1.29
CA SER A 52 -9.21 13.40 2.63
C SER A 52 -10.66 13.45 3.11
N GLU A 53 -11.40 14.51 2.80
CA GLU A 53 -12.80 14.67 3.22
C GLU A 53 -13.72 13.60 2.61
N THR A 54 -13.60 13.36 1.31
CA THR A 54 -14.36 12.34 0.58
C THR A 54 -14.12 10.96 1.18
N VAL A 55 -12.87 10.65 1.47
CA VAL A 55 -12.46 9.35 2.04
C VAL A 55 -13.01 9.19 3.45
N MET A 56 -12.89 10.22 4.30
CA MET A 56 -13.43 10.20 5.66
C MET A 56 -14.94 10.05 5.69
N LYS A 57 -15.65 10.67 4.74
CA LYS A 57 -17.10 10.49 4.60
C LYS A 57 -17.46 9.06 4.22
N ALA A 58 -16.72 8.45 3.29
CA ALA A 58 -16.93 7.07 2.88
C ALA A 58 -16.64 6.05 4.00
N MET A 59 -15.70 6.34 4.91
CA MET A 59 -15.38 5.46 6.05
C MET A 59 -16.36 5.53 7.21
N ARG A 60 -17.21 6.56 7.27
CA ARG A 60 -18.22 6.76 8.33
C ARG A 60 -19.60 6.20 7.97
N ALA A 61 -19.80 5.78 6.72
CA ALA A 61 -21.02 5.15 6.24
C ALA A 61 -20.99 3.65 6.51
#